data_AF-A0A955ILW8-F1
#
_entry.id   AF-A0A955ILW8-F1
#
_cell.length_a   1.000
_cell.length_b   1.000
_cell.length_c   1.000
_cell.angle_alpha   90.00
_cell.angle_beta   90.00
_cell.angle_gamma   90.00
#
_symmetry.space_group_name_H-M   'P 1'
#
loop_
_entity.id
_entity.type
_entity.pdbx_description
1 polymer ?
#
loop_
_entity_poly.entity_id
_entity_poly.type
_entity_poly.pdbx_seq_one_letter_code
_entity_poly.pdbx_strand_id
1 'polypeptide(L)'
;MTEVAAKPKKKRKRRRIKWEPPVAMVALFLLGLWLVVGPEKYPDMAPLREGARVAPMRIGPAKGYIEAVEAQGAMTFRLLYRDGAATPVLTEAELGQVVPATQLARLDERLRHAGTGGHLKEVIFRLFDISSWLSLIWIAIGLGGQAAFFGRMFVQWIVSERQRSSVVPEAFWWLSLGGGVCLFAYFAWRQDIVGVLGQTSGVVIYGRNLRLIHKRKKQALREAAEA
;
A
#
# COMPACT_ATOMS: atom_id res chain seq x y z
N MET A 1 -21.85 69.71 1.88
CA MET A 1 -21.14 68.55 1.29
C MET A 1 -20.43 67.83 2.42
N THR A 2 -21.05 66.78 2.99
CA THR A 2 -20.47 65.98 4.07
C THR A 2 -19.92 64.70 3.50
N GLU A 3 -18.59 64.63 3.44
CA GLU A 3 -17.82 63.50 2.92
C GLU A 3 -17.91 62.32 3.91
N VAL A 4 -18.57 61.24 3.48
CA VAL A 4 -18.69 60.01 4.27
C VAL A 4 -17.36 59.26 4.19
N ALA A 5 -16.55 59.38 5.24
CA ALA A 5 -15.28 58.67 5.38
C ALA A 5 -15.50 57.14 5.32
N ALA A 6 -14.97 56.51 4.27
CA ALA A 6 -15.02 55.06 4.08
C ALA A 6 -14.20 54.33 5.15
N LYS A 7 -14.85 53.45 5.93
CA LYS A 7 -14.20 52.60 6.94
C LYS A 7 -13.11 51.71 6.30
N PRO A 8 -11.90 51.62 6.87
CA PRO A 8 -10.82 50.82 6.30
C PRO A 8 -11.14 49.33 6.42
N LYS A 9 -11.14 48.61 5.28
CA LYS A 9 -11.32 47.15 5.23
C LYS A 9 -10.15 46.48 5.95
N LYS A 10 -10.39 45.88 7.12
CA LYS A 10 -9.42 45.04 7.85
C LYS A 10 -8.90 43.93 6.93
N LYS A 11 -7.64 44.02 6.49
CA LYS A 11 -6.94 42.97 5.75
C LYS A 11 -6.93 41.70 6.61
N ARG A 12 -7.72 40.68 6.24
CA ARG A 12 -7.64 39.34 6.83
C ARG A 12 -6.22 38.81 6.61
N LYS A 13 -5.39 38.77 7.67
CA LYS A 13 -4.10 38.07 7.65
C LYS A 13 -4.34 36.64 7.14
N ARG A 14 -3.81 36.30 5.96
CA ARG A 14 -3.85 34.93 5.44
C ARG A 14 -3.15 34.04 6.45
N ARG A 15 -3.92 33.14 7.09
CA ARG A 15 -3.41 32.23 8.11
C ARG A 15 -2.51 31.21 7.42
N ARG A 16 -1.26 31.07 7.90
CA ARG A 16 -0.24 30.19 7.32
C ARG A 16 -0.51 28.75 7.76
N ILE A 17 -0.78 27.87 6.81
CA ILE A 17 -1.01 26.43 7.05
C ILE A 17 0.35 25.77 7.28
N LYS A 18 0.48 24.95 8.34
CA LYS A 18 1.69 24.17 8.62
C LYS A 18 1.69 22.87 7.80
N TRP A 19 2.57 22.78 6.81
CA TRP A 19 2.65 21.64 5.87
C TRP A 19 3.38 20.41 6.40
N GLU A 20 3.95 20.48 7.60
CA GLU A 20 4.76 19.38 8.17
C GLU A 20 3.98 18.05 8.25
N PRO A 21 2.72 18.00 8.72
CA PRO A 21 2.02 16.72 8.86
C PRO A 21 1.67 16.04 7.52
N PRO A 22 1.10 16.73 6.51
CA PRO A 22 0.88 16.11 5.19
C PRO A 22 2.16 15.62 4.53
N VAL A 23 3.26 16.37 4.65
CA VAL A 23 4.56 15.96 4.10
C VAL A 23 5.04 14.67 4.76
N ALA A 24 4.93 14.57 6.09
CA ALA A 24 5.29 13.34 6.82
C ALA A 24 4.42 12.15 6.39
N MET A 25 3.11 12.34 6.20
CA MET A 25 2.21 11.29 5.74
C MET A 25 2.57 10.79 4.34
N VAL A 26 2.86 11.71 3.41
CA VAL A 26 3.28 11.35 2.04
C VAL A 26 4.64 10.65 2.05
N ALA A 27 5.61 11.14 2.83
CA ALA A 27 6.92 10.52 2.95
C ALA A 27 6.83 9.08 3.49
N LEU A 28 6.03 8.85 4.54
CA LEU A 28 5.80 7.50 5.08
C LEU A 28 5.08 6.59 4.08
N PHE A 29 4.11 7.11 3.33
CA PHE A 29 3.45 6.34 2.28
C PHE A 29 4.45 5.92 1.19
N LEU A 30 5.28 6.85 0.72
CA LEU A 30 6.32 6.56 -0.29
C LEU A 30 7.38 5.60 0.24
N LEU A 31 7.77 5.71 1.53
CA LEU A 31 8.66 4.76 2.17
C LEU A 31 8.04 3.36 2.24
N GLY A 32 6.77 3.25 2.64
CA GLY A 32 6.05 1.98 2.65
C GLY A 32 5.95 1.37 1.25
N LEU A 33 5.62 2.19 0.25
CA LEU A 33 5.58 1.76 -1.15
C LEU A 33 6.97 1.28 -1.62
N TRP A 34 8.03 2.00 -1.24
CA TRP A 34 9.40 1.60 -1.53
C TRP A 34 9.83 0.33 -0.80
N LEU A 35 9.36 0.08 0.43
CA LEU A 35 9.64 -1.19 1.12
C LEU A 35 8.93 -2.38 0.46
N VAL A 36 7.77 -2.14 -0.16
CA VAL A 36 6.98 -3.19 -0.83
C VAL A 36 7.46 -3.45 -2.26
N VAL A 37 7.82 -2.40 -2.99
CA VAL A 37 8.15 -2.45 -4.44
C VAL A 37 9.65 -2.29 -4.69
N GLY A 38 10.40 -1.83 -3.70
CA GLY A 38 11.83 -1.61 -3.81
C GLY A 38 12.54 -2.91 -4.20
N PRO A 39 13.70 -2.77 -4.87
CA PRO A 39 14.46 -3.93 -5.29
C PRO A 39 14.71 -4.82 -4.07
N GLU A 40 14.35 -6.10 -4.18
CA GLU A 40 14.77 -7.09 -3.19
C GLU A 40 16.27 -6.92 -3.02
N LYS A 41 16.71 -6.50 -1.84
CA LYS A 41 18.12 -6.53 -1.50
C LYS A 41 18.49 -8.01 -1.52
N TYR A 42 19.14 -8.45 -2.59
CA TYR A 42 19.72 -9.78 -2.68
C TYR A 42 20.55 -9.98 -1.40
N PRO A 43 20.12 -10.85 -0.46
CA PRO A 43 20.91 -11.13 0.74
C PRO A 43 22.30 -11.63 0.32
N ASP A 44 23.34 -11.37 1.12
CA ASP A 44 24.76 -11.66 0.90
C ASP A 44 25.04 -12.91 0.01
N MET A 45 24.88 -12.74 -1.29
CA MET A 45 25.01 -13.79 -2.30
C MET A 45 26.37 -13.67 -2.95
N ALA A 46 26.86 -14.76 -3.52
CA ALA A 46 28.01 -14.70 -4.40
C ALA A 46 27.77 -13.66 -5.52
N PRO A 47 28.80 -12.90 -5.92
CA PRO A 47 28.67 -11.85 -6.92
C PRO A 47 28.11 -12.40 -8.23
N LEU A 48 27.17 -11.64 -8.81
CA LEU A 48 26.49 -12.02 -10.05
C LEU A 48 27.44 -11.91 -11.25
N ARG A 49 27.30 -12.85 -12.18
CA ARG A 49 27.99 -12.85 -13.48
C ARG A 49 27.39 -11.76 -14.38
N GLU A 50 28.20 -11.24 -15.30
CA GLU A 50 27.77 -10.19 -16.23
C GLU A 50 26.62 -10.69 -17.13
N GLY A 51 25.55 -9.89 -17.29
CA GLY A 51 24.36 -10.29 -18.03
C GLY A 51 23.45 -11.32 -17.34
N ALA A 52 23.71 -11.63 -16.05
CA ALA A 52 22.92 -12.60 -15.29
C ALA A 52 21.45 -12.20 -15.12
N ARG A 53 20.56 -13.14 -15.40
CA ARG A 53 19.15 -13.11 -15.00
C ARG A 53 18.98 -13.96 -13.75
N VAL A 54 18.41 -13.39 -12.71
CA VAL A 54 18.26 -14.06 -11.41
C VAL A 54 16.80 -14.32 -11.12
N ALA A 55 16.46 -15.53 -10.70
CA ALA A 55 15.12 -15.88 -10.24
C ALA A 55 15.15 -16.55 -8.87
N PRO A 56 14.25 -16.18 -7.93
CA PRO A 56 14.18 -16.82 -6.62
C PRO A 56 13.64 -18.25 -6.77
N MET A 57 14.26 -19.24 -6.13
CA MET A 57 13.79 -20.63 -6.15
C MET A 57 13.99 -21.34 -4.81
N ARG A 58 13.28 -22.44 -4.60
CA ARG A 58 13.52 -23.32 -3.44
C ARG A 58 14.51 -24.41 -3.83
N ILE A 59 15.61 -24.51 -3.09
CA ILE A 59 16.65 -25.51 -3.30
C ILE A 59 16.66 -26.39 -2.04
N GLY A 60 16.05 -27.58 -2.15
CA GLY A 60 15.77 -28.42 -0.98
C GLY A 60 14.91 -27.68 0.07
N PRO A 61 15.32 -27.66 1.35
CA PRO A 61 14.61 -26.91 2.40
C PRO A 61 14.87 -25.40 2.37
N ALA A 62 15.94 -24.96 1.71
CA ALA A 62 16.41 -23.58 1.74
C ALA A 62 15.79 -22.73 0.62
N LYS A 63 15.64 -21.42 0.88
CA LYS A 63 15.36 -20.43 -0.17
C LYS A 63 16.69 -20.00 -0.76
N GLY A 64 16.80 -20.08 -2.08
CA GLY A 64 17.96 -19.62 -2.84
C GLY A 64 17.52 -18.90 -4.11
N TYR A 65 18.49 -18.63 -4.96
CA TYR A 65 18.29 -17.99 -6.25
C TYR A 65 18.98 -18.83 -7.30
N ILE A 66 18.49 -18.77 -8.53
CA ILE A 66 19.21 -19.30 -9.67
C ILE A 66 19.58 -18.16 -10.58
N GLU A 67 20.83 -18.18 -10.96
CA GLU A 67 21.43 -17.27 -11.90
C GLU A 67 21.51 -17.99 -13.24
N ALA A 68 20.93 -17.40 -14.28
CA ALA A 68 21.05 -17.85 -15.65
C ALA A 68 21.84 -16.83 -16.48
N VAL A 69 22.87 -17.29 -17.17
CA VAL A 69 23.70 -16.49 -18.06
C VAL A 69 23.79 -17.19 -19.40
N GLU A 70 23.52 -16.46 -20.47
CA GLU A 70 23.79 -16.92 -21.82
C GLU A 70 25.28 -16.74 -22.11
N ALA A 71 26.00 -17.85 -22.21
CA ALA A 71 27.43 -17.87 -22.49
C ALA A 71 27.66 -18.71 -23.75
N GLN A 72 28.31 -18.11 -24.77
CA GLN A 72 28.68 -18.79 -26.02
C GLN A 72 27.50 -19.51 -26.72
N GLY A 73 26.30 -18.91 -26.68
CA GLY A 73 25.10 -19.46 -27.32
C GLY A 73 24.39 -20.59 -26.55
N ALA A 74 24.84 -20.90 -25.33
CA ALA A 74 24.20 -21.84 -24.43
C ALA A 74 23.83 -21.19 -23.09
N MET A 75 22.69 -21.59 -22.52
CA MET A 75 22.29 -21.14 -21.19
C MET A 75 23.05 -21.92 -20.11
N THR A 76 23.70 -21.18 -19.22
CA THR A 76 24.43 -21.74 -18.07
C THR A 76 23.83 -21.23 -16.77
N PHE A 77 23.73 -22.13 -15.79
CA PHE A 77 23.01 -21.89 -14.56
C PHE A 77 23.93 -21.97 -13.35
N ARG A 78 23.62 -21.22 -12.31
CA ARG A 78 24.30 -21.33 -11.01
C ARG A 78 23.28 -21.17 -9.91
N LEU A 79 23.29 -22.08 -8.96
CA LEU A 79 22.46 -21.99 -7.77
C LEU A 79 23.18 -21.16 -6.71
N LEU A 80 22.53 -20.10 -6.27
CA LEU A 80 23.01 -19.16 -5.27
C LEU A 80 22.23 -19.38 -3.98
N TYR A 81 22.94 -19.66 -2.89
CA TYR A 81 22.37 -19.80 -1.56
C TYR A 81 22.45 -18.48 -0.80
N ARG A 82 21.59 -18.34 0.22
CA ARG A 82 21.46 -17.11 1.01
C ARG A 82 22.64 -16.88 1.96
N ASP A 83 23.43 -17.91 2.23
CA ASP A 83 24.65 -17.90 3.04
C ASP A 83 25.92 -17.54 2.24
N GLY A 84 25.75 -17.12 0.98
CA GLY A 84 26.85 -16.75 0.09
C GLY A 84 27.47 -17.94 -0.67
N ALA A 85 27.06 -19.17 -0.37
CA ALA A 85 27.51 -20.33 -1.14
C ALA A 85 26.91 -20.31 -2.55
N ALA A 86 27.68 -20.77 -3.53
CA ALA A 86 27.21 -20.94 -4.90
C ALA A 86 27.67 -22.28 -5.44
N THR A 87 26.85 -22.93 -6.26
CA THR A 87 27.27 -24.12 -6.98
C THR A 87 28.27 -23.77 -8.09
N PRO A 88 29.00 -24.76 -8.61
CA PRO A 88 29.64 -24.63 -9.92
C PRO A 88 28.64 -24.23 -11.00
N VAL A 89 29.16 -23.79 -12.15
CA VAL A 89 28.34 -23.50 -13.33
C VAL A 89 27.78 -24.83 -13.86
N LEU A 90 26.46 -24.90 -13.94
CA LEU A 90 25.69 -26.04 -14.39
C LEU A 90 25.20 -25.79 -15.81
N THR A 91 25.29 -26.81 -16.66
CA THR A 91 24.59 -26.86 -17.95
C THR A 91 23.10 -27.15 -17.75
N GLU A 92 22.29 -26.96 -18.78
CA GLU A 92 20.86 -27.30 -18.74
C GLU A 92 20.61 -28.78 -18.38
N ALA A 93 21.44 -29.69 -18.93
CA ALA A 93 21.36 -31.12 -18.64
C ALA A 93 21.66 -31.43 -17.17
N GLU A 94 22.68 -30.80 -16.58
CA GLU A 94 23.04 -30.97 -15.17
C GLU A 94 22.00 -30.34 -14.24
N LEU A 95 21.45 -29.19 -14.63
CA LEU A 95 20.37 -28.55 -13.89
C LEU A 95 19.12 -29.47 -13.84
N GLY A 96 18.82 -30.16 -14.94
CA GLY A 96 17.78 -31.19 -15.04
C GLY A 96 17.87 -32.33 -14.04
N GLN A 97 19.08 -32.64 -13.56
CA GLN A 97 19.32 -33.69 -12.58
C GLN A 97 19.14 -33.21 -11.14
N VAL A 98 19.39 -31.92 -10.89
CA VAL A 98 19.34 -31.31 -9.55
C VAL A 98 17.96 -30.72 -9.25
N VAL A 99 17.28 -30.20 -10.26
CA VAL A 99 16.01 -29.49 -10.13
C VAL A 99 14.89 -30.30 -10.78
N PRO A 100 13.79 -30.61 -10.07
CA PRO A 100 12.67 -31.34 -10.65
C PRO A 100 12.11 -30.63 -11.90
N ALA A 101 11.70 -31.40 -12.92
CA ALA A 101 11.17 -30.89 -14.19
C ALA A 101 10.01 -29.89 -14.02
N THR A 102 9.16 -30.08 -13.01
CA THR A 102 8.04 -29.17 -12.69
C THR A 102 8.50 -27.80 -12.21
N GLN A 103 9.68 -27.71 -11.58
CA GLN A 103 10.28 -26.45 -11.17
C GLN A 103 11.02 -25.78 -12.33
N LEU A 104 11.62 -26.56 -13.25
CA LEU A 104 12.30 -26.06 -14.43
C LEU A 104 11.36 -25.36 -15.41
N ALA A 105 10.16 -25.91 -15.64
CA ALA A 105 9.16 -25.27 -16.49
C ALA A 105 8.74 -23.88 -15.96
N ARG A 106 8.57 -23.74 -14.63
CA ARG A 106 8.28 -22.46 -13.98
C ARG A 106 9.49 -21.52 -13.97
N LEU A 107 10.68 -22.08 -14.04
CA LEU A 107 11.91 -21.32 -13.99
C LEU A 107 12.16 -20.59 -15.30
N ASP A 108 12.01 -21.28 -16.42
CA ASP A 108 12.16 -20.69 -17.75
C ASP A 108 11.21 -19.49 -17.93
N GLU A 109 9.95 -19.64 -17.52
CA GLU A 109 8.97 -18.54 -17.48
C GLU A 109 9.49 -17.37 -16.62
N ARG A 110 9.95 -17.65 -15.39
CA ARG A 110 10.49 -16.61 -14.50
C ARG A 110 11.73 -15.91 -15.04
N LEU A 111 12.64 -16.63 -15.69
CA LEU A 111 13.86 -16.08 -16.28
C LEU A 111 13.56 -15.23 -17.53
N ARG A 112 12.52 -15.58 -18.29
CA ARG A 112 11.99 -14.75 -19.38
C ARG A 112 11.42 -13.43 -18.87
N HIS A 113 10.78 -13.45 -17.70
CA HIS A 113 10.27 -12.23 -17.04
C HIS A 113 11.35 -11.46 -16.25
N ALA A 114 12.46 -12.10 -15.87
CA ALA A 114 13.54 -11.47 -15.10
C ALA A 114 14.37 -10.44 -15.89
N GLY A 115 14.30 -10.44 -17.23
CA GLY A 115 15.11 -9.58 -18.10
C GLY A 115 14.41 -8.33 -18.67
N THR A 116 13.10 -8.16 -18.47
CA THR A 116 12.34 -7.10 -19.13
C THR A 116 12.02 -6.01 -18.12
N GLY A 117 12.53 -4.78 -18.34
CA GLY A 117 12.28 -3.57 -17.55
C GLY A 117 10.82 -3.09 -17.54
N GLY A 118 9.87 -3.99 -17.30
CA GLY A 118 8.45 -3.74 -17.11
C GLY A 118 8.00 -4.00 -15.67
N HIS A 119 8.90 -3.87 -14.69
CA HIS A 119 8.66 -4.19 -13.27
C HIS A 119 7.34 -3.57 -12.76
N LEU A 120 7.00 -2.35 -13.18
CA LEU A 120 5.77 -1.69 -12.73
C LEU A 120 4.50 -2.34 -13.31
N LYS A 121 4.48 -2.69 -14.61
CA LYS A 121 3.31 -3.34 -15.22
C LYS A 121 3.13 -4.75 -14.65
N GLU A 122 4.21 -5.51 -14.56
CA GLU A 122 4.22 -6.86 -13.97
C GLU A 122 3.77 -6.84 -12.50
N VAL A 123 4.27 -5.89 -11.68
CA VAL A 123 3.85 -5.71 -10.28
C VAL A 123 2.39 -5.30 -10.19
N ILE A 124 1.90 -4.40 -11.04
CA ILE A 124 0.48 -4.01 -11.05
C ILE A 124 -0.39 -5.22 -11.40
N PHE A 125 -0.05 -5.98 -12.46
CA PHE A 125 -0.81 -7.17 -12.83
C PHE A 125 -0.78 -8.25 -11.75
N ARG A 126 0.36 -8.46 -11.06
CA ARG A 126 0.47 -9.40 -9.94
C ARG A 126 -0.27 -8.94 -8.68
N LEU A 127 -0.19 -7.66 -8.33
CA LEU A 127 -0.83 -7.11 -7.14
C LEU A 127 -2.36 -7.03 -7.28
N PHE A 128 -2.84 -6.77 -8.49
CA PHE A 128 -4.27 -6.56 -8.74
C PHE A 128 -4.97 -7.75 -9.40
N ASP A 129 -4.28 -8.85 -9.72
CA ASP A 129 -4.83 -10.10 -10.28
C ASP A 129 -6.06 -9.85 -11.18
N ILE A 130 -5.85 -9.00 -12.19
CA ILE A 130 -6.91 -8.39 -13.00
C ILE A 130 -7.34 -9.41 -14.06
N SER A 131 -7.95 -10.50 -13.63
CA SER A 131 -8.48 -11.55 -14.51
C SER A 131 -9.99 -11.42 -14.75
N SER A 132 -10.68 -10.52 -14.02
CA SER A 132 -12.13 -10.32 -14.15
C SER A 132 -12.56 -8.88 -13.81
N TRP A 133 -13.58 -8.37 -14.53
CA TRP A 133 -14.25 -7.08 -14.24
C TRP A 133 -14.76 -7.01 -12.80
N LEU A 134 -15.16 -8.14 -12.23
CA LEU A 134 -15.60 -8.21 -10.84
C LEU A 134 -14.44 -7.89 -9.88
N SER A 135 -13.23 -8.39 -10.14
CA SER A 135 -12.03 -8.12 -9.33
C SER A 135 -11.67 -6.63 -9.31
N LEU A 136 -11.84 -5.92 -10.44
CA LEU A 136 -11.61 -4.48 -10.52
C LEU A 136 -12.55 -3.68 -9.60
N ILE A 137 -13.82 -4.07 -9.54
CA ILE A 137 -14.79 -3.42 -8.66
C ILE A 137 -14.38 -3.61 -7.19
N TRP A 138 -13.99 -4.82 -6.79
CA TRP A 138 -13.52 -5.09 -5.43
C TRP A 138 -12.25 -4.32 -5.08
N ILE A 139 -11.31 -4.22 -6.00
CA ILE A 139 -10.11 -3.40 -5.85
C ILE A 139 -10.48 -1.93 -5.67
N ALA A 140 -11.40 -1.41 -6.49
CA ALA A 140 -11.86 -0.03 -6.37
C ALA A 140 -12.54 0.23 -5.01
N ILE A 141 -13.31 -0.74 -4.49
CA ILE A 141 -13.90 -0.67 -3.15
C ILE A 141 -12.79 -0.63 -2.08
N GLY A 142 -11.79 -1.51 -2.17
CA GLY A 142 -10.66 -1.54 -1.23
C GLY A 142 -9.85 -0.24 -1.25
N LEU A 143 -9.52 0.26 -2.44
CA LEU A 143 -8.81 1.53 -2.63
C LEU A 143 -9.64 2.73 -2.17
N GLY A 144 -10.95 2.74 -2.44
CA GLY A 144 -11.88 3.76 -1.95
C GLY A 144 -11.94 3.78 -0.43
N GLY A 145 -11.97 2.59 0.20
CA GLY A 145 -11.89 2.43 1.64
C GLY A 145 -10.59 3.01 2.22
N GLN A 146 -9.46 2.67 1.62
CA GLN A 146 -8.15 3.19 1.99
C GLN A 146 -8.07 4.72 1.83
N ALA A 147 -8.63 5.25 0.74
CA ALA A 147 -8.68 6.69 0.47
C ALA A 147 -9.52 7.44 1.52
N ALA A 148 -10.63 6.86 1.98
CA ALA A 148 -11.42 7.42 3.07
C ALA A 148 -10.64 7.44 4.41
N PHE A 149 -9.88 6.37 4.71
CA PHE A 149 -9.01 6.30 5.89
C PHE A 149 -7.84 7.29 5.87
N PHE A 150 -7.31 7.59 4.69
CA PHE A 150 -6.35 8.69 4.51
C PHE A 150 -7.04 10.05 4.66
N GLY A 151 -8.17 10.22 3.98
CA GLY A 151 -8.97 11.44 3.96
C GLY A 151 -9.40 11.90 5.35
N ARG A 152 -9.76 10.97 6.26
CA ARG A 152 -10.13 11.36 7.64
C ARG A 152 -9.01 12.07 8.39
N MET A 153 -7.76 11.66 8.21
CA MET A 153 -6.60 12.28 8.86
C MET A 153 -6.33 13.64 8.24
N PHE A 154 -6.46 13.73 6.91
CA PHE A 154 -6.33 14.99 6.20
C PHE A 154 -7.39 16.02 6.63
N VAL A 155 -8.65 15.61 6.73
CA VAL A 155 -9.76 16.46 7.21
C VAL A 155 -9.54 16.88 8.66
N GLN A 156 -9.14 15.94 9.53
CA GLN A 156 -8.86 16.25 10.94
C GLN A 156 -7.71 17.26 11.08
N TRP A 157 -6.64 17.11 10.30
CA TRP A 157 -5.53 18.06 10.27
C TRP A 157 -5.99 19.45 9.83
N ILE A 158 -6.74 19.55 8.73
CA ILE A 158 -7.25 20.85 8.25
C ILE A 158 -8.12 21.52 9.32
N VAL A 159 -9.03 20.78 9.95
CA VAL A 159 -9.93 21.33 10.96
C VAL A 159 -9.15 21.75 12.21
N SER A 160 -8.22 20.92 12.68
CA SER A 160 -7.40 21.21 13.86
C SER A 160 -6.49 22.40 13.63
N GLU A 161 -5.88 22.54 12.45
CA GLU A 161 -5.05 23.70 12.11
C GLU A 161 -5.89 24.99 12.04
N ARG A 162 -7.12 24.90 11.50
CA ARG A 162 -8.05 26.04 11.45
C ARG A 162 -8.48 26.51 12.84
N GLN A 163 -8.65 25.57 13.78
CA GLN A 163 -9.12 25.82 15.15
C GLN A 163 -7.99 26.02 16.17
N ARG A 164 -6.73 25.65 15.82
CA ARG A 164 -5.55 25.61 16.71
C ARG A 164 -5.76 24.78 17.98
N SER A 165 -6.59 23.76 17.86
CA SER A 165 -6.91 22.82 18.93
C SER A 165 -6.99 21.41 18.35
N SER A 166 -6.64 20.41 19.16
CA SER A 166 -6.79 19.00 18.77
C SER A 166 -8.27 18.64 18.82
N VAL A 167 -8.93 18.71 17.66
CA VAL A 167 -10.38 18.47 17.55
C VAL A 167 -10.63 17.40 16.49
N VAL A 168 -11.51 16.46 16.82
CA VAL A 168 -11.96 15.42 15.89
C VAL A 168 -13.29 15.86 15.27
N PRO A 169 -13.31 16.25 13.98
CA PRO A 169 -14.54 16.70 13.33
C PRO A 169 -15.51 15.54 13.11
N GLU A 170 -16.81 15.82 12.99
CA GLU A 170 -17.80 14.80 12.66
C GLU A 170 -17.49 14.06 11.35
N ALA A 171 -16.99 14.79 10.35
CA ALA A 171 -16.56 14.22 9.07
C ALA A 171 -15.48 13.13 9.22
N PHE A 172 -14.65 13.19 10.27
CA PHE A 172 -13.69 12.13 10.58
C PHE A 172 -14.39 10.80 10.80
N TRP A 173 -15.49 10.81 11.54
CA TRP A 173 -16.21 9.60 11.89
C TRP A 173 -17.02 9.04 10.71
N TRP A 174 -17.61 9.91 9.89
CA TRP A 174 -18.29 9.48 8.65
C TRP A 174 -17.31 8.84 7.65
N LEU A 175 -16.14 9.45 7.45
CA LEU A 175 -15.09 8.89 6.60
C LEU A 175 -14.54 7.58 7.17
N SER A 176 -14.41 7.47 8.49
CA SER A 176 -13.98 6.22 9.14
C SER A 176 -15.03 5.11 8.98
N LEU A 177 -16.32 5.43 9.11
CA LEU A 177 -17.40 4.46 8.92
C LEU A 177 -17.48 3.98 7.47
N GLY A 178 -17.49 4.90 6.51
CA GLY A 178 -17.49 4.56 5.09
C GLY A 178 -16.26 3.76 4.68
N GLY A 179 -15.07 4.21 5.11
CA GLY A 179 -13.82 3.50 4.87
C GLY A 179 -13.80 2.10 5.48
N GLY A 180 -14.26 1.98 6.73
CA GLY A 180 -14.34 0.71 7.45
C GLY A 180 -15.28 -0.29 6.80
N VAL A 181 -16.45 0.16 6.32
CA VAL A 181 -17.41 -0.69 5.60
C VAL A 181 -16.84 -1.15 4.25
N CYS A 182 -16.21 -0.25 3.48
CA CYS A 182 -15.58 -0.61 2.22
C CYS A 182 -14.44 -1.63 2.42
N LEU A 183 -13.55 -1.39 3.40
CA LEU A 183 -12.46 -2.32 3.70
C LEU A 183 -12.98 -3.64 4.28
N PHE A 184 -14.01 -3.62 5.11
CA PHE A 184 -14.64 -4.85 5.60
C PHE A 184 -15.16 -5.70 4.44
N ALA A 185 -15.89 -5.09 3.51
CA ALA A 185 -16.40 -5.78 2.33
C ALA A 185 -15.26 -6.33 1.45
N TYR A 186 -14.20 -5.55 1.25
CA TYR A 186 -13.01 -5.96 0.51
C TYR A 186 -12.28 -7.15 1.16
N PHE A 187 -12.03 -7.10 2.47
CA PHE A 187 -11.34 -8.19 3.18
C PHE A 187 -12.22 -9.45 3.29
N ALA A 188 -13.53 -9.30 3.42
CA ALA A 188 -14.46 -10.42 3.37
C ALA A 188 -14.41 -11.11 2.00
N TRP A 189 -14.36 -10.33 0.91
CA TRP A 189 -14.18 -10.88 -0.44
C TRP A 189 -12.82 -11.57 -0.63
N ARG A 190 -11.73 -10.99 -0.08
CA ARG A 190 -10.40 -11.61 -0.07
C ARG A 190 -10.27 -12.82 0.87
N GLN A 191 -11.29 -13.14 1.66
CA GLN A 191 -11.27 -14.16 2.71
C GLN A 191 -10.13 -13.95 3.73
N ASP A 192 -9.80 -12.69 4.02
CA ASP A 192 -8.76 -12.32 4.98
C ASP A 192 -9.38 -12.09 6.37
N ILE A 193 -9.22 -13.09 7.24
CA ILE A 193 -9.75 -13.05 8.61
C ILE A 193 -9.17 -11.90 9.44
N VAL A 194 -7.89 -11.55 9.24
CA VAL A 194 -7.23 -10.49 10.01
C VAL A 194 -7.81 -9.14 9.62
N GLY A 195 -7.99 -8.93 8.31
CA GLY A 195 -8.64 -7.73 7.77
C GLY A 195 -10.09 -7.58 8.26
N VAL A 196 -10.88 -8.66 8.18
CA VAL A 196 -12.29 -8.67 8.62
C VAL A 196 -12.42 -8.37 10.11
N LEU A 197 -11.65 -9.04 10.97
CA LEU A 197 -11.68 -8.81 12.41
C LEU A 197 -11.29 -7.38 12.76
N GLY A 198 -10.24 -6.85 12.11
CA GLY A 198 -9.80 -5.48 12.30
C GLY A 198 -10.91 -4.47 11.98
N GLN A 199 -11.57 -4.60 10.81
CA GLN A 199 -12.60 -3.65 10.38
C GLN A 199 -13.91 -3.78 11.17
N THR A 200 -14.26 -4.97 11.66
CA THR A 200 -15.48 -5.20 12.45
C THR A 200 -15.51 -4.30 13.69
N SER A 201 -14.41 -4.29 14.46
CA SER A 201 -14.29 -3.44 15.65
C SER A 201 -14.38 -1.95 15.31
N GLY A 202 -13.74 -1.53 14.21
CA GLY A 202 -13.75 -0.16 13.71
C GLY A 202 -15.17 0.32 13.38
N VAL A 203 -15.89 -0.41 12.53
CA VAL A 203 -17.24 -0.04 12.06
C VAL A 203 -18.20 0.15 13.24
N VAL A 204 -18.19 -0.75 14.22
CA VAL A 204 -19.04 -0.66 15.41
C VAL A 204 -18.72 0.58 16.24
N ILE A 205 -17.44 0.86 16.49
CA ILE A 205 -17.01 2.03 17.27
C ILE A 205 -17.37 3.33 16.53
N TYR A 206 -17.15 3.40 15.22
CA TYR A 206 -17.46 4.59 14.42
C TYR A 206 -18.97 4.87 14.43
N GLY A 207 -19.79 3.85 14.19
CA GLY A 207 -21.25 3.97 14.26
C GLY A 207 -21.74 4.43 15.63
N ARG A 208 -21.19 3.86 16.71
CA ARG A 208 -21.50 4.29 18.09
C ARG A 208 -21.15 5.76 18.31
N ASN A 209 -19.97 6.20 17.87
CA ASN A 209 -19.52 7.57 18.08
C ASN A 209 -20.36 8.58 17.31
N LEU A 210 -20.78 8.26 16.08
CA LEU A 210 -21.77 9.06 15.35
C LEU A 210 -23.06 9.20 16.14
N ARG A 211 -23.62 8.09 16.61
CA ARG A 211 -24.89 8.10 17.38
C ARG A 211 -24.79 8.99 18.62
N LEU A 212 -23.67 8.94 19.34
CA LEU A 212 -23.42 9.78 20.51
C LEU A 212 -23.35 11.28 20.15
N ILE A 213 -22.66 11.63 19.05
CA ILE A 213 -22.57 13.01 18.56
C ILE A 213 -23.97 13.56 18.21
N HIS A 214 -24.77 12.78 17.48
CA HIS A 214 -26.13 13.18 17.11
C HIS A 214 -27.05 13.33 18.32
N LYS A 215 -26.94 12.43 19.31
CA LYS A 215 -27.70 12.53 20.56
C LYS A 215 -27.37 13.82 21.32
N ARG A 216 -26.08 14.17 21.46
CA ARG A 216 -25.65 15.41 22.13
C ARG A 216 -26.12 16.66 21.41
N LYS A 217 -26.06 16.69 20.07
CA LYS A 217 -26.60 17.82 19.29
C LYS A 217 -28.10 18.00 19.53
N LYS A 218 -28.87 16.90 19.56
CA LYS A 218 -30.31 16.97 19.83
C LYS A 218 -30.62 17.47 21.24
N GLN A 219 -29.82 17.11 22.24
CA GLN A 219 -29.96 17.61 23.61
C GLN A 219 -29.68 19.11 23.68
N ALA A 220 -28.54 19.57 23.13
CA ALA A 220 -28.19 20.98 23.11
C ALA A 220 -29.23 21.85 22.38
N LEU A 221 -29.83 21.33 21.30
CA LEU A 221 -30.92 22.03 20.60
C LEU A 221 -32.21 22.13 21.43
N ARG A 222 -32.50 21.15 22.30
CA ARG A 222 -33.64 21.20 23.22
C ARG A 222 -33.41 22.20 24.33
N GLU A 223 -32.24 22.13 24.97
CA GLU A 223 -31.83 23.09 26.01
C GLU A 223 -31.87 24.53 25.48
N ALA A 224 -31.43 24.77 24.24
CA ALA A 224 -31.50 26.08 23.61
C ALA A 224 -32.92 26.51 23.18
N ALA A 225 -33.87 25.59 23.08
CA ALA A 225 -35.28 25.91 22.79
C ALA A 225 -36.11 26.13 24.07
N GLU A 226 -35.63 25.60 25.20
CA GLU A 226 -36.22 25.76 26.53
C GLU A 226 -35.69 26.99 27.28
N ALA A 227 -34.57 27.58 26.82
CA ALA A 227 -33.95 28.80 27.34
C ALA A 227 -34.39 30.06 26.58
#